data_AF-A0A927CA16-F1
#
_entry.id   AF-A0A927CA16-F1
#
_cell.length_a   1.000
_cell.length_b   1.000
_cell.length_c   1.000
_cell.angle_alpha   90.00
_cell.angle_beta   90.00
_cell.angle_gamma   90.00
#
_symmetry.space_group_name_H-M   'P 1'
#
loop_
_entity.id
_entity.type
_entity.pdbx_description
1 polymer ?
#
loop_
_entity_poly.entity_id
_entity_poly.type
_entity_poly.pdbx_seq_one_letter_code
_entity_poly.pdbx_strand_id
1 'polypeptide(L)'
;MNRYDSLTEWNALFHNALESFVEKLKQDEQVIAAVLFGSLSYDQVWEKSDLDLKLIVHDQKLARRMMCFVEQGIWINATIDTRNDFKRWMERSVQSSIGHSMLVRGKLLFTKDRTIEEYFEQIRHIGERDRQLQLLQLGCHVISMLSKAEKWFYVKRDPAYSAFWLIKMVDVLAKVEVVLNREVPMREAVHQAMAFHPEFFEVIYKGLIAGHTDENKVRQALDLVAAYIGDRAEELFRPILDYLRHEQDIRTITDIEEKLGAVAGMDAGGLGVACSWLADRGTIVHAPAPAKATPKSRVALEEPAFFIEPEDDYQFGA
;
A
#
# COMPACT_ATOMS: atom_id res chain seq x y z
N MET A 1 -9.37 38.51 -8.87
CA MET A 1 -10.19 37.61 -8.05
C MET A 1 -9.24 36.81 -7.18
N ASN A 2 -9.38 36.88 -5.85
CA ASN A 2 -8.44 36.20 -4.96
C ASN A 2 -8.69 34.68 -5.04
N ARG A 3 -7.65 33.87 -5.21
CA ARG A 3 -7.81 32.41 -5.41
C ARG A 3 -8.51 31.73 -4.23
N TYR A 4 -8.46 32.33 -3.04
CA TYR A 4 -9.13 31.78 -1.85
C TYR A 4 -10.65 31.96 -1.83
N ASP A 5 -11.19 33.07 -2.36
CA ASP A 5 -12.64 33.26 -2.47
C ASP A 5 -13.26 32.24 -3.45
N SER A 6 -12.46 31.77 -4.42
CA SER A 6 -12.90 30.79 -5.42
C SER A 6 -13.07 29.36 -4.88
N LEU A 7 -12.46 28.98 -3.75
CA LEU A 7 -12.55 27.60 -3.24
C LEU A 7 -13.97 27.27 -2.76
N THR A 8 -14.64 28.20 -2.07
CA THR A 8 -16.03 28.03 -1.64
C THR A 8 -16.97 28.00 -2.84
N GLU A 9 -16.70 28.84 -3.85
CA GLU A 9 -17.44 28.88 -5.11
C GLU A 9 -17.30 27.56 -5.90
N TRP A 10 -16.08 27.00 -5.98
CA TRP A 10 -15.85 25.71 -6.63
C TRP A 10 -16.56 24.58 -5.89
N ASN A 11 -16.45 24.50 -4.56
CA ASN A 11 -17.16 23.47 -3.80
C ASN A 11 -18.67 23.52 -4.07
N ALA A 12 -19.28 24.71 -4.03
CA ALA A 12 -20.70 24.87 -4.33
C ALA A 12 -21.05 24.45 -5.76
N LEU A 13 -20.26 24.85 -6.76
CA LEU A 13 -20.47 24.49 -8.17
C LEU A 13 -20.44 22.98 -8.38
N PHE A 14 -19.41 22.30 -7.86
CA PHE A 14 -19.25 20.86 -8.00
C PHE A 14 -20.33 20.08 -7.24
N HIS A 15 -20.72 20.53 -6.05
CA HIS A 15 -21.85 19.93 -5.32
C HIS A 15 -23.17 20.08 -6.08
N ASN A 16 -23.48 21.27 -6.62
CA ASN A 16 -24.70 21.50 -7.39
C ASN A 16 -24.75 20.65 -8.67
N ALA A 17 -23.62 20.50 -9.37
CA ALA A 17 -23.52 19.62 -10.53
C ALA A 17 -23.72 18.16 -10.13
N LEU A 18 -23.06 17.70 -9.05
CA LEU A 18 -23.21 16.34 -8.55
C LEU A 18 -24.66 16.04 -8.14
N GLU A 19 -25.31 16.92 -7.37
CA GLU A 19 -26.69 16.73 -6.92
C GLU A 19 -27.66 16.67 -8.10
N SER A 20 -27.54 17.59 -9.06
CA SER A 20 -28.33 17.58 -10.31
C SER A 20 -28.16 16.27 -11.09
N PHE A 21 -26.92 15.78 -11.20
CA PHE A 21 -26.63 14.52 -11.87
C PHE A 21 -27.22 13.31 -11.12
N VAL A 22 -27.07 13.28 -9.79
CA VAL A 22 -27.58 12.20 -8.94
C VAL A 22 -29.10 12.11 -9.00
N GLU A 23 -29.82 13.24 -9.01
CA GLU A 23 -31.28 13.23 -9.12
C GLU A 23 -31.76 12.64 -10.45
N LYS A 24 -31.04 12.87 -11.56
CA LYS A 24 -31.30 12.21 -12.85
C LYS A 24 -31.04 10.71 -12.77
N LEU A 25 -29.92 10.30 -12.15
CA LEU A 25 -29.59 8.88 -11.99
C LEU A 25 -30.61 8.11 -11.15
N LYS A 26 -31.15 8.72 -10.08
CA LYS A 26 -32.16 8.07 -9.24
C LYS A 26 -33.43 7.69 -10.01
N GLN A 27 -33.80 8.50 -11.02
CA GLN A 27 -34.96 8.26 -11.88
C GLN A 27 -34.77 7.09 -12.86
N ASP A 28 -33.53 6.69 -13.13
CA ASP A 28 -33.22 5.55 -14.00
C ASP A 28 -33.36 4.23 -13.22
N GLU A 29 -34.30 3.38 -13.63
CA GLU A 29 -34.52 2.06 -13.04
C GLU A 29 -33.32 1.12 -13.24
N GLN A 30 -32.48 1.34 -14.25
CA GLN A 30 -31.29 0.53 -14.50
C GLN A 30 -30.16 0.82 -13.51
N VAL A 31 -30.12 2.03 -12.91
CA VAL A 31 -29.08 2.44 -11.97
C VAL A 31 -29.49 2.03 -10.56
N ILE A 32 -28.70 1.14 -9.97
CA ILE A 32 -28.86 0.62 -8.61
C ILE A 32 -28.23 1.56 -7.61
N ALA A 33 -26.99 1.99 -7.87
CA ALA A 33 -26.23 2.81 -6.93
C ALA A 33 -25.23 3.70 -7.65
N ALA A 34 -24.83 4.77 -6.98
CA ALA A 34 -23.74 5.64 -7.42
C ALA A 34 -22.78 5.89 -6.25
N VAL A 35 -21.48 5.76 -6.52
CA VAL A 35 -20.41 6.02 -5.55
C VAL A 35 -19.54 7.15 -6.11
N LEU A 36 -19.33 8.18 -5.30
CA LEU A 36 -18.39 9.26 -5.58
C LEU A 36 -17.00 8.89 -5.09
N PHE A 37 -15.99 9.15 -5.92
CA PHE A 37 -14.58 9.07 -5.56
C PHE A 37 -13.89 10.41 -5.83
N GLY A 38 -12.58 10.44 -5.59
CA GLY A 38 -11.75 11.59 -5.91
C GLY A 38 -12.01 12.78 -4.99
N SER A 39 -11.62 13.96 -5.47
CA SER A 39 -11.42 15.15 -4.63
C SER A 39 -12.69 15.58 -3.91
N LEU A 40 -13.86 15.56 -4.55
CA LEU A 40 -15.10 16.00 -3.91
C LEU A 40 -15.59 15.04 -2.80
N SER A 41 -15.10 13.80 -2.77
CA SER A 41 -15.51 12.83 -1.74
C SER A 41 -14.77 13.06 -0.41
N TYR A 42 -13.52 13.51 -0.43
CA TYR A 42 -12.64 13.50 0.75
C TYR A 42 -11.53 14.56 0.76
N ASP A 43 -11.43 15.42 -0.25
CA ASP A 43 -10.40 16.45 -0.41
C ASP A 43 -11.06 17.77 -0.91
N GLN A 44 -10.27 18.69 -1.47
CA GLN A 44 -10.75 19.96 -2.02
C GLN A 44 -10.76 19.92 -3.55
N VAL A 45 -11.87 20.36 -4.14
CA VAL A 45 -11.96 20.61 -5.59
C VAL A 45 -11.38 21.99 -5.94
N TRP A 46 -10.92 22.11 -7.18
CA TRP A 46 -10.42 23.34 -7.77
C TRP A 46 -10.74 23.40 -9.27
N GLU A 47 -10.39 24.49 -9.96
CA GLU A 47 -10.79 24.78 -11.35
C GLU A 47 -10.51 23.66 -12.37
N LYS A 48 -9.56 22.76 -12.10
CA LYS A 48 -9.19 21.62 -12.98
C LYS A 48 -9.67 20.27 -12.47
N SER A 49 -10.51 20.25 -11.44
CA SER A 49 -11.10 19.02 -10.94
C SER A 49 -12.20 18.53 -11.87
N ASP A 50 -12.48 17.25 -11.77
CA ASP A 50 -13.62 16.55 -12.35
C ASP A 50 -14.38 15.80 -11.24
N LEU A 51 -15.45 15.11 -11.62
CA LEU A 51 -16.21 14.24 -10.74
C LEU A 51 -15.98 12.79 -11.14
N ASP A 52 -15.37 12.00 -10.25
CA ASP A 52 -15.17 10.58 -10.46
C ASP A 52 -16.31 9.78 -9.83
N LEU A 53 -17.08 9.08 -10.65
CA LEU A 53 -18.20 8.25 -10.22
C LEU A 53 -17.99 6.79 -10.63
N LYS A 54 -18.47 5.88 -9.78
CA LYS A 54 -18.81 4.52 -10.20
C LYS A 54 -20.32 4.35 -10.16
N LEU A 55 -20.88 3.99 -11.30
CA LEU A 55 -22.29 3.68 -11.46
C LEU A 55 -22.45 2.16 -11.42
N ILE A 56 -23.34 1.69 -10.54
CA ILE A 56 -23.68 0.29 -10.42
C ILE A 56 -25.05 0.13 -11.06
N VAL A 57 -25.14 -0.73 -12.07
CA VAL A 57 -26.37 -1.00 -12.81
C VAL A 57 -26.81 -2.46 -12.68
N HIS A 58 -28.05 -2.75 -13.03
CA HIS A 58 -28.53 -4.13 -13.16
C HIS A 58 -27.66 -4.95 -14.11
N ASP A 59 -27.55 -6.26 -13.82
CA ASP A 59 -26.73 -7.18 -14.59
C ASP A 59 -27.20 -7.24 -16.04
N GLN A 60 -26.34 -6.76 -16.95
CA GLN A 60 -26.61 -6.68 -18.36
C GLN A 60 -25.31 -6.65 -19.16
N LYS A 61 -25.41 -6.81 -20.48
CA LYS A 61 -24.26 -6.65 -21.36
C LYS A 61 -23.93 -5.17 -21.53
N LEU A 62 -22.78 -4.75 -21.02
CA LEU A 62 -22.29 -3.38 -21.18
C LEU A 62 -21.52 -3.23 -22.49
N ALA A 63 -21.91 -2.27 -23.33
CA ALA A 63 -21.16 -1.90 -24.52
C ALA A 63 -19.90 -1.09 -24.18
N ARG A 64 -19.96 -0.31 -23.09
CA ARG A 64 -18.85 0.51 -22.58
C ARG A 64 -18.85 0.43 -21.05
N ARG A 65 -17.65 0.35 -20.47
CA ARG A 65 -17.45 0.33 -19.01
C ARG A 65 -16.97 1.66 -18.45
N MET A 66 -16.63 2.62 -19.31
CA MET A 66 -16.22 3.96 -18.92
C MET A 66 -16.83 4.97 -19.88
N MET A 67 -17.40 6.04 -19.32
CA MET A 67 -18.02 7.13 -20.06
C MET A 67 -17.73 8.45 -19.36
N CYS A 68 -17.56 9.51 -20.14
CA CYS A 68 -17.47 10.87 -19.62
C CYS A 68 -18.78 11.59 -19.93
N PHE A 69 -19.38 12.18 -18.90
CA PHE A 69 -20.57 13.01 -18.99
C PHE A 69 -20.22 14.47 -18.68
N VAL A 70 -21.18 15.36 -18.90
CA VAL A 70 -21.07 16.75 -18.48
C VAL A 70 -22.37 17.16 -17.79
N GLU A 71 -22.24 17.83 -16.65
CA GLU A 71 -23.37 18.42 -15.92
C GLU A 71 -22.97 19.83 -15.50
N GLN A 72 -23.75 20.83 -15.91
CA GLN A 72 -23.47 22.24 -15.60
C GLN A 72 -22.03 22.70 -15.97
N GLY A 73 -21.47 22.11 -17.04
CA GLY A 73 -20.10 22.40 -17.50
C GLY A 73 -18.99 21.63 -16.77
N ILE A 74 -19.32 20.85 -15.74
CA ILE A 74 -18.38 19.99 -15.01
C ILE A 74 -18.31 18.61 -15.65
N TRP A 75 -17.09 18.11 -15.85
CA TRP A 75 -16.84 16.79 -16.40
C TRP A 75 -17.07 15.72 -15.33
N ILE A 76 -17.76 14.65 -15.71
CA ILE A 76 -18.04 13.50 -14.85
C ILE A 76 -17.46 12.25 -15.51
N ASN A 77 -16.40 11.69 -14.92
CA ASN A 77 -15.85 10.41 -15.34
C ASN A 77 -16.58 9.28 -14.61
N ALA A 78 -17.38 8.51 -15.35
CA ALA A 78 -18.15 7.41 -14.79
C ALA A 78 -17.60 6.07 -15.25
N THR A 79 -17.16 5.25 -14.30
CA THR A 79 -17.00 3.80 -14.53
C THR A 79 -18.34 3.11 -14.29
N ILE A 80 -18.76 2.25 -15.21
CA ILE A 80 -20.05 1.56 -15.16
C ILE A 80 -19.79 0.08 -14.96
N ASP A 81 -20.28 -0.45 -13.84
CA ASP A 81 -20.21 -1.86 -13.51
C ASP A 81 -21.61 -2.43 -13.34
N THR A 82 -21.78 -3.67 -13.76
CA THR A 82 -22.95 -4.46 -13.33
C THR A 82 -22.84 -4.75 -11.84
N ARG A 83 -23.97 -5.04 -11.18
CA ARG A 83 -24.00 -5.44 -9.77
C ARG A 83 -23.02 -6.58 -9.47
N ASN A 84 -22.97 -7.61 -10.32
CA ASN A 84 -22.06 -8.73 -10.11
C ASN A 84 -20.58 -8.39 -10.38
N ASP A 85 -20.30 -7.51 -11.35
CA ASP A 85 -18.93 -7.02 -11.55
C ASP A 85 -18.47 -6.21 -10.34
N PHE A 86 -19.33 -5.34 -9.83
CA PHE A 86 -19.05 -4.55 -8.63
C PHE A 86 -18.81 -5.45 -7.42
N LYS A 87 -19.65 -6.47 -7.19
CA LYS A 87 -19.46 -7.45 -6.12
C LYS A 87 -18.10 -8.16 -6.21
N ARG A 88 -17.72 -8.65 -7.39
CA ARG A 88 -16.42 -9.30 -7.58
C ARG A 88 -15.25 -8.34 -7.37
N TRP A 89 -15.40 -7.10 -7.82
CA TRP A 89 -14.38 -6.07 -7.62
C TRP A 89 -14.22 -5.74 -6.13
N MET A 90 -15.33 -5.63 -5.40
CA MET A 90 -15.35 -5.46 -3.95
C MET A 90 -14.61 -6.60 -3.23
N GLU A 91 -14.98 -7.86 -3.48
CA GLU A 91 -14.35 -9.03 -2.87
C GLU A 91 -12.83 -9.09 -3.09
N ARG A 92 -12.36 -8.69 -4.28
CA ARG A 92 -10.92 -8.58 -4.59
C ARG A 92 -10.26 -7.35 -3.98
N SER A 93 -11.00 -6.27 -3.80
CA SER A 93 -10.47 -5.01 -3.29
C SER A 93 -10.11 -5.11 -1.82
N VAL A 94 -10.80 -5.94 -1.04
CA VAL A 94 -10.41 -6.27 0.34
C VAL A 94 -8.96 -6.82 0.39
N GLN A 95 -8.57 -7.56 -0.64
CA GLN A 95 -7.24 -8.18 -0.75
C GLN A 95 -6.18 -7.26 -1.39
N SER A 96 -6.55 -6.05 -1.84
CA SER A 96 -5.63 -5.14 -2.57
C SER A 96 -5.65 -3.72 -2.02
N SER A 97 -4.46 -3.16 -1.76
CA SER A 97 -4.31 -1.85 -1.11
C SER A 97 -4.97 -0.68 -1.86
N ILE A 98 -4.96 -0.68 -3.21
CA ILE A 98 -5.52 0.40 -4.03
C ILE A 98 -7.06 0.39 -4.04
N GLY A 99 -7.67 -0.78 -4.31
CA GLY A 99 -9.13 -0.91 -4.34
C GLY A 99 -9.76 -0.63 -2.98
N HIS A 100 -9.10 -1.10 -1.91
CA HIS A 100 -9.49 -0.83 -0.54
C HIS A 100 -9.48 0.67 -0.22
N SER A 101 -8.37 1.37 -0.51
CA SER A 101 -8.23 2.82 -0.24
C SER A 101 -9.30 3.64 -0.98
N MET A 102 -9.58 3.31 -2.25
CA MET A 102 -10.65 3.95 -3.01
C MET A 102 -12.02 3.78 -2.34
N LEU A 103 -12.37 2.56 -1.94
CA LEU A 103 -13.67 2.25 -1.33
C LEU A 103 -13.85 2.88 0.04
N VAL A 104 -12.81 2.88 0.89
CA VAL A 104 -12.83 3.56 2.20
C VAL A 104 -13.12 5.04 2.05
N ARG A 105 -12.57 5.66 1.00
CA ARG A 105 -12.76 7.09 0.69
C ARG A 105 -14.00 7.39 -0.16
N GLY A 106 -14.63 6.36 -0.72
CA GLY A 106 -15.78 6.51 -1.58
C GLY A 106 -17.01 6.91 -0.79
N LYS A 107 -17.75 7.90 -1.27
CA LYS A 107 -19.05 8.27 -0.69
C LYS A 107 -20.15 7.59 -1.50
N LEU A 108 -20.87 6.65 -0.86
CA LEU A 108 -22.10 6.11 -1.43
C LEU A 108 -23.14 7.26 -1.49
N LEU A 109 -23.49 7.68 -2.71
CA LEU A 109 -24.40 8.80 -2.94
C LEU A 109 -25.86 8.38 -2.79
N PHE A 110 -26.18 7.19 -3.30
CA PHE A 110 -27.43 6.48 -3.09
C PHE A 110 -27.27 5.00 -3.45
N THR A 111 -28.17 4.17 -2.95
CA THR A 111 -28.35 2.79 -3.40
C THR A 111 -29.81 2.37 -3.33
N LYS A 112 -30.23 1.49 -4.24
CA LYS A 112 -31.50 0.75 -4.22
C LYS A 112 -31.30 -0.70 -3.72
N ASP A 113 -30.06 -1.11 -3.49
CA ASP A 113 -29.65 -2.43 -2.96
C ASP A 113 -28.99 -2.26 -1.59
N ARG A 114 -29.65 -2.75 -0.53
CA ARG A 114 -29.17 -2.64 0.86
C ARG A 114 -27.86 -3.40 1.10
N THR A 115 -27.58 -4.44 0.31
CA THR A 115 -26.33 -5.21 0.46
C THR A 115 -25.09 -4.41 0.09
N ILE A 116 -25.24 -3.36 -0.74
CA ILE A 116 -24.16 -2.43 -1.07
C ILE A 116 -23.86 -1.52 0.13
N GLU A 117 -24.89 -1.05 0.84
CA GLU A 117 -24.74 -0.21 2.03
C GLU A 117 -23.98 -0.95 3.15
N GLU A 118 -24.41 -2.19 3.46
CA GLU A 118 -23.76 -3.06 4.46
C GLU A 118 -22.27 -3.30 4.15
N TYR A 119 -21.90 -3.41 2.88
CA TYR A 119 -20.50 -3.56 2.48
C TYR A 119 -19.67 -2.30 2.73
N PHE A 120 -20.21 -1.11 2.43
CA PHE A 120 -19.50 0.16 2.64
C PHE A 120 -19.23 0.44 4.12
N GLU A 121 -20.04 -0.10 5.02
CA GLU A 121 -19.78 -0.08 6.46
C GLU A 121 -18.61 -1.01 6.82
N GLN A 122 -18.59 -2.23 6.27
CA GLN A 122 -17.58 -3.24 6.58
C GLN A 122 -16.18 -2.89 6.04
N ILE A 123 -16.07 -2.35 4.84
CA ILE A 123 -14.77 -2.05 4.21
C ILE A 123 -13.95 -0.98 4.96
N ARG A 124 -14.55 -0.25 5.89
CA ARG A 124 -13.82 0.68 6.76
C ARG A 124 -12.90 -0.04 7.74
N HIS A 125 -13.04 -1.35 7.90
CA HIS A 125 -12.27 -2.15 8.84
C HIS A 125 -11.29 -3.07 8.09
N ILE A 126 -9.99 -2.82 8.25
CA ILE A 126 -8.94 -3.76 7.80
C ILE A 126 -8.79 -4.85 8.87
N GLY A 127 -8.92 -6.11 8.46
CA GLY A 127 -8.63 -7.25 9.34
C GLY A 127 -7.14 -7.37 9.66
N GLU A 128 -6.79 -7.88 10.85
CA GLU A 128 -5.39 -7.99 11.28
C GLU A 128 -4.52 -8.77 10.29
N ARG A 129 -5.08 -9.82 9.65
CA ARG A 129 -4.36 -10.59 8.63
C ARG A 129 -3.95 -9.72 7.43
N ASP A 130 -4.88 -8.94 6.89
CA ASP A 130 -4.63 -8.10 5.73
C ASP A 130 -3.66 -6.96 6.07
N ARG A 131 -3.75 -6.43 7.29
CA ARG A 131 -2.78 -5.47 7.84
C ARG A 131 -1.37 -6.04 7.83
N GLN A 132 -1.19 -7.25 8.36
CA GLN A 132 0.12 -7.92 8.42
C GLN A 132 0.70 -8.18 7.03
N LEU A 133 -0.13 -8.59 6.06
CA LEU A 133 0.33 -8.79 4.68
C LEU A 133 0.75 -7.49 4.01
N GLN A 134 0.02 -6.39 4.26
CA GLN A 134 0.41 -5.06 3.77
C GLN A 134 1.73 -4.59 4.38
N LEU A 135 1.94 -4.82 5.69
CA LEU A 135 3.21 -4.49 6.35
C LEU A 135 4.38 -5.27 5.75
N LEU A 136 4.20 -6.56 5.48
CA LEU A 136 5.22 -7.38 4.81
C LEU A 136 5.56 -6.81 3.43
N GLN A 137 4.55 -6.54 2.59
CA GLN A 137 4.76 -5.97 1.26
C GLN A 137 5.51 -4.63 1.32
N LEU A 138 5.07 -3.73 2.19
CA LEU A 138 5.69 -2.41 2.35
C LEU A 138 7.10 -2.52 2.91
N GLY A 139 7.35 -3.39 3.90
CA GLY A 139 8.66 -3.65 4.47
C GLY A 139 9.66 -4.14 3.43
N CYS A 140 9.28 -5.12 2.61
CA CYS A 140 10.11 -5.63 1.52
C CYS A 140 10.40 -4.54 0.46
N HIS A 141 9.42 -3.68 0.16
CA HIS A 141 9.59 -2.56 -0.76
C HIS A 141 10.58 -1.52 -0.20
N VAL A 142 10.45 -1.17 1.08
CA VAL A 142 11.37 -0.24 1.75
C VAL A 142 12.80 -0.77 1.74
N ILE A 143 13.01 -2.03 2.12
CA ILE A 143 14.36 -2.64 2.10
C ILE A 143 14.95 -2.60 0.69
N SER A 144 14.15 -2.94 -0.33
CA SER A 144 14.60 -2.88 -1.73
C SER A 144 15.04 -1.48 -2.14
N MET A 145 14.30 -0.44 -1.73
CA MET A 145 14.64 0.95 -2.01
C MET A 145 15.85 1.44 -1.20
N LEU A 146 15.94 1.06 0.08
CA LEU A 146 17.07 1.39 0.95
C LEU A 146 18.37 0.82 0.37
N SER A 147 18.38 -0.44 -0.04
CA SER A 147 19.53 -1.07 -0.71
C SER A 147 19.97 -0.31 -1.97
N LYS A 148 19.04 0.24 -2.75
CA LYS A 148 19.39 1.11 -3.89
C LYS A 148 20.03 2.42 -3.42
N ALA A 149 19.42 3.08 -2.43
CA ALA A 149 19.93 4.34 -1.89
C ALA A 149 21.35 4.17 -1.31
N GLU A 150 21.58 3.11 -0.54
CA GLU A 150 22.89 2.73 0.01
C GLU A 150 23.90 2.43 -1.09
N LYS A 151 23.53 1.68 -2.12
CA LYS A 151 24.42 1.40 -3.27
C LYS A 151 24.87 2.69 -3.96
N TRP A 152 23.96 3.64 -4.18
CA TRP A 152 24.31 4.93 -4.78
C TRP A 152 25.23 5.76 -3.88
N PHE A 153 25.01 5.71 -2.57
CA PHE A 153 25.81 6.42 -1.61
C PHE A 153 27.22 5.79 -1.44
N TYR A 154 27.30 4.53 -1.03
CA TYR A 154 28.56 3.87 -0.65
C TYR A 154 29.39 3.39 -1.83
N VAL A 155 28.75 2.84 -2.87
CA VAL A 155 29.47 2.22 -4.00
C VAL A 155 29.67 3.20 -5.14
N LYS A 156 28.62 3.95 -5.50
CA LYS A 156 28.69 4.92 -6.61
C LYS A 156 29.20 6.29 -6.19
N ARG A 157 29.23 6.59 -4.88
CA ARG A 157 29.65 7.88 -4.32
C ARG A 157 28.86 9.05 -4.92
N ASP A 158 27.56 8.83 -5.12
CA ASP A 158 26.61 9.82 -5.65
C ASP A 158 25.53 10.11 -4.58
N PRO A 159 25.81 11.04 -3.64
CA PRO A 159 24.87 11.38 -2.58
C PRO A 159 23.59 12.04 -3.12
N ALA A 160 23.66 12.76 -4.25
CA ALA A 160 22.48 13.39 -4.84
C ALA A 160 21.49 12.36 -5.37
N TYR A 161 21.98 11.33 -6.07
CA TYR A 161 21.12 10.25 -6.56
C TYR A 161 20.65 9.32 -5.43
N SER A 162 21.44 9.17 -4.36
CA SER A 162 20.99 8.49 -3.14
C SER A 162 19.83 9.27 -2.47
N ALA A 163 19.94 10.60 -2.35
CA ALA A 163 18.86 11.46 -1.84
C ALA A 163 17.57 11.32 -2.66
N PHE A 164 17.69 11.21 -3.99
CA PHE A 164 16.55 10.95 -4.86
C PHE A 164 15.84 9.62 -4.53
N TRP A 165 16.58 8.56 -4.22
CA TRP A 165 15.98 7.29 -3.77
C TRP A 165 15.33 7.41 -2.40
N LEU A 166 15.93 8.15 -1.46
CA LEU A 166 15.33 8.45 -0.16
C LEU A 166 14.00 9.19 -0.30
N ILE A 167 13.96 10.25 -1.12
CA ILE A 167 12.73 11.03 -1.36
C ILE A 167 11.63 10.16 -1.97
N LYS A 168 11.97 9.28 -2.93
CA LYS A 168 11.00 8.32 -3.47
C LYS A 168 10.45 7.37 -2.41
N MET A 169 11.24 7.05 -1.39
CA MET A 169 10.88 6.09 -0.34
C MET A 169 9.93 6.67 0.70
N VAL A 170 9.90 8.00 0.86
CA VAL A 170 9.11 8.70 1.88
C VAL A 170 7.63 8.29 1.85
N ASP A 171 7.04 8.15 0.66
CA ASP A 171 5.64 7.73 0.51
C ASP A 171 5.40 6.30 1.03
N VAL A 172 6.36 5.40 0.81
CA VAL A 172 6.26 4.01 1.26
C VAL A 172 6.47 3.91 2.77
N LEU A 173 7.43 4.64 3.32
CA LEU A 173 7.64 4.76 4.77
C LEU A 173 6.41 5.36 5.46
N ALA A 174 5.78 6.37 4.85
CA ALA A 174 4.54 6.93 5.36
C ALA A 174 3.42 5.90 5.39
N LYS A 175 3.27 5.10 4.33
CA LYS A 175 2.31 3.99 4.30
C LYS A 175 2.59 2.97 5.41
N VAL A 176 3.85 2.63 5.67
CA VAL A 176 4.23 1.76 6.79
C VAL A 176 3.71 2.33 8.12
N GLU A 177 4.03 3.60 8.41
CA GLU A 177 3.61 4.25 9.66
C GLU A 177 2.08 4.26 9.82
N VAL A 178 1.34 4.54 8.75
CA VAL A 178 -0.12 4.56 8.78
C VAL A 178 -0.70 3.16 9.04
N VAL A 179 -0.19 2.12 8.39
CA VAL A 179 -0.64 0.73 8.61
C VAL A 179 -0.28 0.23 10.02
N LEU A 180 0.88 0.62 10.56
CA LEU A 180 1.26 0.30 11.94
C LEU A 180 0.27 0.90 12.94
N ASN A 181 -0.21 2.11 12.68
CA ASN A 181 -1.24 2.78 13.48
C ASN A 181 -2.68 2.32 13.17
N ARG A 182 -2.84 1.20 12.45
CA ARG A 182 -4.14 0.57 12.10
C ARG A 182 -5.06 1.46 11.26
N GLU A 183 -4.47 2.42 10.55
CA GLU A 183 -5.17 3.23 9.57
C GLU A 183 -4.94 2.74 8.13
N VAL A 184 -5.82 3.15 7.23
CA VAL A 184 -5.70 2.88 5.80
C VAL A 184 -4.82 3.96 5.17
N PRO A 185 -3.70 3.61 4.51
CA PRO A 185 -2.89 4.61 3.85
C PRO A 185 -3.64 5.30 2.71
N MET A 186 -3.55 6.61 2.71
CA MET A 186 -4.22 7.45 1.73
C MET A 186 -3.25 8.04 0.71
N ARG A 187 -3.79 8.78 -0.27
CA ARG A 187 -3.00 9.56 -1.23
C ARG A 187 -2.04 10.53 -0.51
N GLU A 188 -2.48 11.11 0.59
CA GLU A 188 -1.70 12.01 1.44
C GLU A 188 -1.03 11.27 2.61
N ALA A 189 -0.56 10.03 2.41
CA ALA A 189 -0.01 9.19 3.48
C ALA A 189 1.08 9.90 4.29
N VAL A 190 1.91 10.73 3.66
CA VAL A 190 2.95 11.51 4.36
C VAL A 190 2.35 12.43 5.42
N HIS A 191 1.21 13.08 5.14
CA HIS A 191 0.53 13.93 6.11
C HIS A 191 -0.08 13.13 7.27
N GLN A 192 -0.67 11.96 6.98
CA GLN A 192 -1.13 11.04 8.03
C GLN A 192 0.03 10.60 8.92
N ALA A 193 1.13 10.14 8.31
CA ALA A 193 2.29 9.64 9.02
C ALA A 193 2.96 10.73 9.86
N MET A 194 2.96 11.99 9.41
CA MET A 194 3.43 13.13 10.20
C MET A 194 2.60 13.39 11.46
N ALA A 195 1.32 12.99 11.51
CA ALA A 195 0.52 13.09 12.73
C ALA A 195 0.92 12.03 13.77
N PHE A 196 1.41 10.87 13.31
CA PHE A 196 1.86 9.78 14.18
C PHE A 196 3.32 9.90 14.61
N HIS A 197 4.22 10.27 13.69
CA HIS A 197 5.65 10.28 13.91
C HIS A 197 6.34 11.51 13.32
N PRO A 198 6.00 12.73 13.79
CA PRO A 198 6.44 13.98 13.19
C PRO A 198 7.97 14.12 13.12
N GLU A 199 8.69 13.71 14.17
CA GLU A 199 10.14 13.87 14.27
C GLU A 199 10.89 13.12 13.16
N PHE A 200 10.48 11.88 12.87
CA PHE A 200 11.06 11.07 11.80
C PHE A 200 10.81 11.71 10.43
N PHE A 201 9.57 12.06 10.12
CA PHE A 201 9.20 12.64 8.82
C PHE A 201 9.73 14.07 8.64
N GLU A 202 9.97 14.85 9.71
CA GLU A 202 10.61 16.15 9.60
C GLU A 202 12.02 16.03 8.98
N VAL A 203 12.78 14.99 9.34
CA VAL A 203 14.12 14.75 8.80
C VAL A 203 14.06 14.21 7.37
N ILE A 204 13.33 13.12 7.13
CA ILE A 204 13.38 12.40 5.85
C ILE A 204 12.52 13.03 4.74
N TYR A 205 11.51 13.84 5.09
CA TYR A 205 10.66 14.52 4.11
C TYR A 205 11.07 15.99 3.98
N LYS A 206 10.86 16.79 5.02
CA LYS A 206 11.16 18.23 4.94
C LYS A 206 12.66 18.49 4.91
N GLY A 207 13.46 17.82 5.74
CA GLY A 207 14.90 18.05 5.82
C GLY A 207 15.67 17.73 4.52
N LEU A 208 15.19 16.76 3.74
CA LEU A 208 15.77 16.38 2.45
C LEU A 208 15.23 17.20 1.26
N ILE A 209 14.01 17.74 1.35
CA ILE A 209 13.38 18.53 0.27
C ILE A 209 13.64 20.02 0.46
N ALA A 210 13.57 20.51 1.70
CA ALA A 210 13.72 21.91 2.05
C ALA A 210 15.19 22.22 2.37
N GLY A 211 15.88 22.79 1.39
CA GLY A 211 17.23 23.33 1.54
C GLY A 211 18.29 22.57 0.74
N HIS A 212 19.55 22.81 1.07
CA HIS A 212 20.66 22.12 0.42
C HIS A 212 20.85 20.72 1.01
N THR A 213 20.88 19.72 0.14
CA THR A 213 21.13 18.30 0.50
C THR A 213 22.59 17.97 0.23
N ASP A 214 23.31 17.59 1.28
CA ASP A 214 24.74 17.23 1.25
C ASP A 214 24.96 15.78 1.69
N GLU A 215 26.20 15.29 1.59
CA GLU A 215 26.57 13.91 1.91
C GLU A 215 26.23 13.53 3.36
N ASN A 216 26.42 14.44 4.33
CA ASN A 216 26.17 14.16 5.74
C ASN A 216 24.67 14.00 6.02
N LYS A 217 23.84 14.85 5.44
CA LYS A 217 22.37 14.73 5.55
C LYS A 217 21.87 13.43 4.94
N VAL A 218 22.40 13.04 3.78
CA VAL A 218 22.02 11.79 3.12
C VAL A 218 22.41 10.58 3.98
N ARG A 219 23.63 10.58 4.54
CA ARG A 219 24.08 9.54 5.48
C ARG A 219 23.16 9.44 6.69
N GLN A 220 22.88 10.58 7.34
CA GLN A 220 21.99 10.61 8.51
C GLN A 220 20.59 10.09 8.18
N ALA A 221 20.05 10.43 7.02
CA ALA A 221 18.75 9.93 6.58
C ALA A 221 18.77 8.42 6.30
N LEU A 222 19.84 7.89 5.68
CA LEU A 222 20.01 6.44 5.49
C LEU A 222 20.04 5.71 6.83
N ASP A 223 20.86 6.19 7.77
CA ASP A 223 21.01 5.58 9.10
C ASP A 223 19.68 5.63 9.87
N LEU A 224 18.96 6.76 9.80
CA LEU A 224 17.66 6.93 10.44
C LEU A 224 16.60 5.97 9.86
N VAL A 225 16.55 5.80 8.54
CA VAL A 225 15.64 4.84 7.89
C VAL A 225 16.01 3.41 8.25
N ALA A 226 17.31 3.07 8.26
CA ALA A 226 17.78 1.74 8.62
C ALA A 226 17.44 1.38 10.07
N ALA A 227 17.56 2.34 11.00
CA ALA A 227 17.14 2.18 12.39
C ALA A 227 15.62 2.03 12.51
N TYR A 228 14.86 2.89 11.83
CA TYR A 228 13.39 2.86 11.83
C TYR A 228 12.81 1.50 11.45
N ILE A 229 13.36 0.87 10.40
CA ILE A 229 12.96 -0.48 9.96
C ILE A 229 13.49 -1.55 10.91
N GLY A 230 14.71 -1.39 11.44
CA GLY A 230 15.29 -2.24 12.47
C GLY A 230 14.38 -2.40 13.68
N ASP A 231 13.97 -1.28 14.27
CA ASP A 231 13.14 -1.23 15.48
C ASP A 231 11.75 -1.87 15.28
N ARG A 232 11.31 -2.02 14.02
CA ARG A 232 9.99 -2.53 13.64
C ARG A 232 10.06 -3.87 12.91
N ALA A 233 11.24 -4.47 12.78
CA ALA A 233 11.44 -5.67 11.98
C ALA A 233 10.52 -6.83 12.38
N GLU A 234 10.33 -7.03 13.69
CA GLU A 234 9.46 -8.07 14.25
C GLU A 234 8.01 -7.94 13.77
N GLU A 235 7.47 -6.71 13.71
CA GLU A 235 6.10 -6.46 13.26
C GLU A 235 6.00 -6.45 11.73
N LEU A 236 6.98 -5.86 11.03
CA LEU A 236 6.97 -5.77 9.56
C LEU A 236 7.09 -7.14 8.90
N PHE A 237 7.93 -8.01 9.44
CA PHE A 237 8.25 -9.31 8.86
C PHE A 237 7.64 -10.47 9.63
N ARG A 238 6.67 -10.18 10.51
CA ARG A 238 5.99 -11.19 11.34
C ARG A 238 5.54 -12.43 10.56
N PRO A 239 4.96 -12.33 9.35
CA PRO A 239 4.55 -13.53 8.61
C PRO A 239 5.71 -14.47 8.25
N ILE A 240 6.91 -13.93 7.94
CA ILE A 240 8.11 -14.71 7.68
C ILE A 240 8.61 -15.34 8.99
N LEU A 241 8.71 -14.52 10.05
CA LEU A 241 9.23 -14.95 11.35
C LEU A 241 8.34 -16.02 11.98
N ASP A 242 7.02 -15.82 11.98
CA ASP A 242 6.03 -16.80 12.48
C ASP A 242 6.12 -18.12 11.73
N TYR A 243 6.32 -18.08 10.40
CA TYR A 243 6.50 -19.29 9.60
C TYR A 243 7.78 -20.03 10.00
N LEU A 244 8.92 -19.35 10.06
CA LEU A 244 10.19 -19.99 10.42
C LEU A 244 10.18 -20.52 11.87
N ARG A 245 9.57 -19.80 12.82
CA ARG A 245 9.38 -20.24 14.20
C ARG A 245 8.49 -21.49 14.30
N HIS A 246 7.43 -21.54 13.49
CA HIS A 246 6.53 -22.69 13.46
C HIS A 246 7.21 -23.93 12.90
N GLU A 247 7.98 -23.79 11.83
CA GLU A 247 8.61 -24.93 11.16
C GLU A 247 9.81 -25.49 11.92
N GLN A 248 10.51 -24.67 12.72
CA GLN A 248 11.68 -25.07 13.52
C GLN A 248 12.77 -25.82 12.73
N ASP A 249 12.89 -25.54 11.43
CA ASP A 249 13.83 -26.19 10.52
C ASP A 249 14.20 -25.23 9.38
N ILE A 250 15.21 -25.62 8.59
CA ILE A 250 15.65 -24.92 7.39
C ILE A 250 14.53 -24.87 6.34
N ARG A 251 14.23 -23.67 5.85
CA ARG A 251 13.25 -23.44 4.78
C ARG A 251 13.87 -22.69 3.64
N THR A 252 13.75 -23.23 2.44
CA THR A 252 14.25 -22.56 1.24
C THR A 252 13.41 -21.33 0.93
N ILE A 253 13.95 -20.42 0.12
CA ILE A 253 13.16 -19.26 -0.32
C ILE A 253 11.93 -19.69 -1.14
N THR A 254 12.01 -20.81 -1.86
CA THR A 254 10.85 -21.44 -2.52
C THR A 254 9.82 -21.92 -1.51
N ASP A 255 10.22 -22.61 -0.42
CA ASP A 255 9.28 -23.03 0.63
C ASP A 255 8.53 -21.82 1.24
N ILE A 256 9.25 -20.72 1.48
CA ILE A 256 8.67 -19.48 2.02
C ILE A 256 7.72 -18.84 1.01
N GLU A 257 8.07 -18.83 -0.27
CA GLU A 257 7.22 -18.31 -1.35
C GLU A 257 5.97 -19.17 -1.58
N GLU A 258 6.07 -20.50 -1.57
CA GLU A 258 4.92 -21.38 -1.68
C GLU A 258 3.94 -21.16 -0.52
N LYS A 259 4.47 -20.91 0.69
CA LYS A 259 3.64 -20.66 1.88
C LYS A 259 2.99 -19.28 1.88
N LEU A 260 3.75 -18.23 1.54
CA LEU A 260 3.34 -16.83 1.75
C LEU A 260 3.02 -16.09 0.45
N GLY A 261 3.67 -16.44 -0.66
CA GLY A 261 3.67 -15.69 -1.91
C GLY A 261 2.28 -15.49 -2.51
N ALA A 262 1.45 -16.55 -2.54
CA ALA A 262 0.07 -16.44 -3.05
C ALA A 262 -0.81 -15.51 -2.21
N VAL A 263 -0.60 -15.49 -0.90
CA VAL A 263 -1.41 -14.70 0.05
C VAL A 263 -0.90 -13.26 0.14
N ALA A 264 0.43 -13.07 0.08
CA ALA A 264 1.08 -11.78 0.10
C ALA A 264 1.18 -11.14 -1.30
N GLY A 265 0.84 -11.84 -2.39
CA GLY A 265 1.03 -11.33 -3.75
C GLY A 265 2.50 -11.03 -4.07
N MET A 266 3.42 -11.82 -3.54
CA MET A 266 4.87 -11.62 -3.64
C MET A 266 5.55 -12.85 -4.24
N ASP A 267 6.63 -12.63 -4.97
CA ASP A 267 7.50 -13.70 -5.47
C ASP A 267 8.69 -13.95 -4.52
N ALA A 268 9.46 -14.99 -4.85
CA ALA A 268 10.66 -15.37 -4.09
C ALA A 268 11.70 -14.24 -4.06
N GLY A 269 11.76 -13.40 -5.09
CA GLY A 269 12.66 -12.25 -5.14
C GLY A 269 12.31 -11.20 -4.10
N GLY A 270 11.03 -10.83 -3.99
CA GLY A 270 10.53 -9.87 -3.02
C GLY A 270 10.69 -10.37 -1.57
N LEU A 271 10.40 -11.64 -1.31
CA LEU A 271 10.57 -12.25 0.02
C LEU A 271 12.06 -12.45 0.36
N GLY A 272 12.89 -12.79 -0.63
CA GLY A 272 14.31 -13.02 -0.45
C GLY A 272 15.07 -11.77 -0.01
N VAL A 273 14.64 -10.59 -0.46
CA VAL A 273 15.21 -9.31 -0.01
C VAL A 273 15.03 -9.12 1.50
N ALA A 274 13.83 -9.40 2.04
CA ALA A 274 13.60 -9.31 3.47
C ALA A 274 14.37 -10.38 4.26
N CYS A 275 14.39 -11.62 3.77
CA CYS A 275 15.13 -12.70 4.44
C CYS A 275 16.64 -12.41 4.50
N SER A 276 17.24 -11.94 3.39
CA SER A 276 18.64 -11.53 3.37
C SER A 276 18.91 -10.41 4.36
N TRP A 277 18.03 -9.40 4.42
CA TRP A 277 18.20 -8.26 5.32
C TRP A 277 18.05 -8.64 6.80
N LEU A 278 17.13 -9.56 7.13
CA LEU A 278 16.98 -10.13 8.47
C LEU A 278 18.20 -10.97 8.85
N ALA A 279 18.77 -11.71 7.90
CA ALA A 279 19.97 -12.51 8.12
C ALA A 279 21.22 -11.66 8.34
N ASP A 280 21.39 -10.57 7.58
CA ASP A 280 22.49 -9.60 7.78
C ASP A 280 22.45 -8.94 9.17
N ARG A 281 21.28 -8.95 9.82
CA ARG A 281 21.05 -8.45 11.19
C ARG A 281 21.06 -9.54 12.26
N GLY A 282 21.26 -10.79 11.90
CA GLY A 282 21.27 -11.93 12.82
C GLY A 282 19.90 -12.28 13.41
N THR A 283 18.80 -11.79 12.83
CA THR A 283 17.44 -12.15 13.27
C THR A 283 17.04 -13.54 12.80
N ILE A 284 17.54 -13.95 11.64
CA ILE A 284 17.42 -15.31 11.10
C ILE A 284 18.80 -15.75 10.61
N VAL A 285 19.01 -17.05 10.43
CA VAL A 285 20.26 -17.59 9.89
C VAL A 285 20.08 -17.91 8.42
N HIS A 286 21.05 -17.51 7.58
CA HIS A 286 21.11 -17.88 6.18
C HIS A 286 21.98 -19.12 5.98
N ALA A 287 21.48 -20.11 5.24
CA ALA A 287 22.17 -21.34 4.90
C ALA A 287 21.84 -21.80 3.48
N PRO A 288 22.77 -22.49 2.78
CA PRO A 288 22.44 -23.15 1.52
C PRO A 288 21.67 -24.44 1.76
N ALA A 289 20.64 -24.70 0.95
CA ALA A 289 19.92 -25.97 0.92
C ALA A 289 20.05 -26.64 -0.46
N PRO A 290 20.27 -27.97 -0.54
CA PRO A 290 20.35 -28.67 -1.81
C PRO A 290 19.03 -28.62 -2.60
N ALA A 291 19.08 -28.15 -3.83
CA ALA A 291 17.94 -28.06 -4.74
C ALA A 291 18.26 -28.63 -6.13
N LYS A 292 17.22 -29.04 -6.87
CA LYS A 292 17.36 -29.47 -8.26
C LYS A 292 16.67 -28.48 -9.18
N ALA A 293 17.38 -28.00 -10.20
CA ALA A 293 16.80 -27.10 -11.20
C ALA A 293 15.58 -27.71 -11.94
N THR A 294 15.52 -29.05 -12.05
CA THR A 294 14.38 -29.79 -12.60
C THR A 294 14.27 -31.16 -11.94
N PRO A 295 13.11 -31.85 -12.00
CA PRO A 295 12.98 -33.21 -11.47
C PRO A 295 13.96 -34.23 -12.07
N LYS A 296 14.47 -33.99 -13.29
CA LYS A 296 15.43 -34.87 -13.98
C LYS A 296 16.89 -34.44 -13.81
N SER A 297 17.15 -33.32 -13.15
CA SER A 297 18.51 -32.85 -12.91
C SER A 297 19.29 -33.86 -12.06
N ARG A 298 20.50 -34.21 -12.51
CA ARG A 298 21.41 -35.13 -11.83
C ARG A 298 22.41 -34.44 -10.93
N VAL A 299 22.61 -33.13 -11.14
CA VAL A 299 23.46 -32.27 -10.34
C VAL A 299 22.57 -31.49 -9.38
N ALA A 300 22.91 -31.52 -8.09
CA ALA A 300 22.30 -30.65 -7.10
C ALA A 300 22.96 -29.26 -7.18
N LEU A 301 22.13 -28.23 -7.08
CA LEU A 301 22.55 -26.85 -6.88
C LEU A 301 22.19 -26.45 -5.44
N GLU A 302 22.55 -25.24 -5.05
CA GLU A 302 22.20 -24.68 -3.75
C GLU A 302 21.17 -23.57 -3.93
N GLU A 303 20.13 -23.62 -3.12
CA GLU A 303 19.12 -22.58 -3.00
C GLU A 303 19.32 -21.84 -1.66
N PRO A 304 19.13 -20.51 -1.61
CA PRO A 304 19.09 -19.77 -0.35
C PRO A 304 18.00 -20.32 0.56
N ALA A 305 18.36 -20.58 1.81
CA ALA A 305 17.44 -21.04 2.83
C ALA A 305 17.69 -20.33 4.16
N PHE A 306 16.67 -20.35 5.01
CA PHE A 306 16.64 -19.58 6.24
C PHE A 306 15.99 -20.38 7.37
N PHE A 307 16.45 -20.14 8.60
CA PHE A 307 15.84 -20.68 9.82
C PHE A 307 16.08 -19.72 10.99
N ILE A 308 15.38 -19.95 12.10
CA ILE A 308 15.63 -19.26 13.37
C ILE A 308 16.32 -20.27 14.29
N GLU A 309 17.46 -19.89 14.87
CA GLU A 309 18.10 -20.73 15.89
C GLU A 309 17.16 -20.89 17.08
N PRO A 310 17.00 -22.12 17.63
CA PRO A 310 16.28 -22.29 18.88
C PRO A 310 16.96 -21.42 19.94
N GLU A 311 16.19 -20.68 20.74
CA GLU A 311 16.75 -20.09 21.96
C GLU A 311 17.29 -21.24 22.81
N ASP A 312 18.60 -21.29 23.00
CA ASP A 312 19.25 -22.23 23.90
C ASP A 312 18.74 -21.95 25.32
N ASP A 313 17.72 -22.68 25.73
CA ASP A 313 17.21 -22.73 27.11
C ASP A 313 18.21 -23.51 27.99
N TYR A 314 19.49 -23.12 27.97
CA TYR A 314 20.50 -23.57 28.91
C TYR A 314 20.38 -22.74 30.19
N GLN A 315 19.31 -22.98 30.95
CA GLN A 315 19.40 -22.80 32.39
C GLN A 315 20.37 -23.85 32.93
N PHE A 316 21.63 -23.46 33.15
CA PHE A 316 22.50 -24.21 34.05
C PHE A 316 21.85 -24.20 35.43
N GLY A 317 21.22 -25.32 35.77
CA GLY A 317 21.00 -25.69 37.15
C GLY A 317 22.36 -25.93 37.81
N ALA A 318 22.73 -25.04 38.73
CA ALA A 318 23.58 -25.31 39.89
C ALA A 318 23.36 -24.20 40.94
#